data_AF-A0A7L5YXF2-F1
#
_entry.id   AF-A0A7L5YXF2-F1
#
_cell.length_a   1.000
_cell.length_b   1.000
_cell.length_c   1.000
_cell.angle_alpha   90.00
_cell.angle_beta   90.00
_cell.angle_gamma   90.00
#
_symmetry.space_group_name_H-M   'P 1'
#
loop_
_entity.id
_entity.type
_entity.pdbx_description
1 polymer ?
#
loop_
_entity_poly.entity_id
_entity_poly.type
_entity_poly.pdbx_seq_one_letter_code
_entity_poly.pdbx_strand_id
1 'polypeptide(L)'
;MSSVTVRGSTLGVLARQEIGNYLKHKLFWFSGAVTLFLSAWQVRGDSDTGGESTVLYMIGPAAMLGLLGLVTMFSLTRRSDRAAEAAGAVAVPERVRTLALACAVVVPLSFALVCFATALIEYYTHPPADYTVPPGVSDLFVHAQQFGGGVVSAVGGPLLGLLLARYLPRRGVAAIATVLVVLVTILLQGVAEGGQPYRVFWVWTYFVGQVSTGWDFDYEGATHWATAPGNPYLWVLYLVVLCVLGVVLAARHDPEADRFKLKWIALGLGGLALLLGVLTMTVGFTEVIINPIPCASC
;
A
#
# COMPACT_ATOMS: atom_id res chain seq x y z
N MET A 1 9.46 15.02 47.22
CA MET A 1 9.61 13.92 46.25
C MET A 1 8.25 13.64 45.64
N SER A 2 7.98 14.18 44.45
CA SER A 2 6.71 13.97 43.76
C SER A 2 6.74 12.62 43.05
N SER A 3 5.87 11.72 43.47
CA SER A 3 5.62 10.44 42.79
C SER A 3 4.96 10.73 41.44
N VAL A 4 5.75 10.68 40.36
CA VAL A 4 5.18 10.71 39.00
C VAL A 4 4.62 9.33 38.72
N THR A 5 3.30 9.21 38.81
CA THR A 5 2.53 8.02 38.50
C THR A 5 2.50 7.81 36.98
N VAL A 6 3.60 7.35 36.37
CA VAL A 6 3.60 6.93 34.95
C VAL A 6 3.20 5.45 34.87
N ARG A 7 1.90 5.15 34.89
CA ARG A 7 1.36 3.80 34.60
C ARG A 7 0.99 3.66 33.12
N GLY A 8 1.98 3.79 32.24
CA GLY A 8 1.87 3.36 30.84
C GLY A 8 2.93 2.31 30.56
N SER A 9 2.60 1.25 29.82
CA SER A 9 3.65 0.36 29.32
C SER A 9 4.65 1.20 28.50
N THR A 10 5.95 0.95 28.64
CA THR A 10 7.00 1.69 27.93
C THR A 10 6.73 1.76 26.42
N LEU A 11 6.16 0.69 25.86
CA LEU A 11 5.70 0.63 24.48
C LEU A 11 4.63 1.68 24.16
N GLY A 12 3.61 1.84 25.01
CA GLY A 12 2.52 2.80 24.76
C GLY A 12 2.99 4.25 24.80
N VAL A 13 3.93 4.59 25.68
CA VAL A 13 4.54 5.92 25.73
C VAL A 13 5.34 6.20 24.46
N LEU A 14 6.18 5.25 24.04
CA LEU A 14 6.97 5.38 22.82
C LEU A 14 6.11 5.39 21.56
N ALA A 15 5.06 4.56 21.49
CA ALA A 15 4.14 4.55 20.35
C ALA A 15 3.48 5.93 20.17
N ARG A 16 3.00 6.55 21.25
CA ARG A 16 2.45 7.93 21.18
C ARG A 16 3.48 8.94 20.72
N GLN A 17 4.72 8.81 21.19
CA GLN A 17 5.81 9.69 20.77
C GLN A 17 6.14 9.51 19.29
N GLU A 18 6.25 8.28 18.79
CA GLU A 18 6.58 8.01 17.39
C GLU A 18 5.42 8.37 16.44
N ILE A 19 4.16 8.17 16.86
CA ILE A 19 2.97 8.71 16.18
C ILE A 19 3.10 10.24 16.05
N GLY A 20 3.44 10.93 17.15
CA GLY A 20 3.65 12.37 17.16
C GLY A 20 4.83 12.82 16.28
N ASN A 21 5.92 12.04 16.24
CA ASN A 21 7.06 12.32 15.38
C ASN A 21 6.71 12.15 13.90
N TYR A 22 5.93 11.13 13.56
CA TYR A 22 5.43 10.90 12.21
C TYR A 22 4.52 12.04 11.75
N LEU A 23 3.58 12.45 12.61
CA LEU A 23 2.69 13.60 12.36
C LEU A 23 3.45 14.92 12.22
N LYS A 24 4.64 15.07 12.80
CA LYS A 24 5.46 16.29 12.64
C LYS A 24 6.41 16.23 11.44
N HIS A 25 6.46 15.11 10.72
CA HIS A 25 7.40 14.92 9.64
C HIS A 25 6.99 15.74 8.40
N LYS A 26 7.89 16.55 7.86
CA LYS A 26 7.61 17.45 6.73
C LYS A 26 7.21 16.70 5.46
N LEU A 27 7.88 15.58 5.15
CA LEU A 27 7.52 14.76 3.98
C LEU A 27 6.13 14.12 4.13
N PHE A 28 5.73 13.80 5.37
CA PHE A 28 4.38 13.29 5.60
C PHE A 28 3.33 14.37 5.28
N TRP A 29 3.49 15.58 5.81
CA TRP A 29 2.56 16.68 5.48
C TRP A 29 2.53 17.03 4.00
N PHE A 30 3.69 17.01 3.33
CA PHE A 30 3.73 17.17 1.87
C PHE A 30 2.93 16.08 1.17
N SER A 31 3.16 14.80 1.53
CA SER A 31 2.41 13.67 0.95
C SER A 31 0.91 13.74 1.22
N GLY A 32 0.52 14.09 2.45
CA GLY A 32 -0.88 14.23 2.86
C GLY A 32 -1.56 15.40 2.17
N ALA A 33 -0.89 16.55 2.06
CA ALA A 33 -1.41 17.72 1.36
C ALA A 33 -1.59 17.46 -0.13
N VAL A 34 -0.62 16.82 -0.80
CA VAL A 34 -0.76 16.44 -2.22
C VAL A 34 -1.89 15.42 -2.39
N THR A 35 -1.99 14.42 -1.50
CA THR A 35 -3.08 13.43 -1.56
C THR A 35 -4.44 14.09 -1.41
N LEU A 36 -4.62 14.94 -0.40
CA LEU A 36 -5.86 15.67 -0.17
C LEU A 36 -6.18 16.63 -1.32
N PHE A 37 -5.17 17.29 -1.88
CA PHE A 37 -5.33 18.15 -3.05
C PHE A 37 -5.83 17.34 -4.25
N LEU A 38 -5.21 16.19 -4.54
CA LEU A 38 -5.63 15.32 -5.64
C LEU A 38 -7.05 14.78 -5.42
N SER A 39 -7.38 14.36 -4.20
CA SER A 39 -8.75 13.91 -3.87
C SER A 39 -9.77 15.05 -3.98
N ALA A 40 -9.45 16.26 -3.52
CA ALA A 40 -10.34 17.41 -3.65
C ALA A 40 -10.47 17.89 -5.11
N TRP A 41 -9.38 17.82 -5.88
CA TRP A 41 -9.38 18.12 -7.30
C TRP A 41 -10.27 17.13 -8.07
N GLN A 42 -10.19 15.85 -7.73
CA GLN A 42 -11.04 14.79 -8.29
C GLN A 42 -12.52 15.03 -7.98
N VAL A 43 -12.87 15.35 -6.73
CA VAL A 43 -14.25 15.64 -6.31
C VAL A 43 -14.80 16.94 -6.94
N ARG A 44 -13.92 17.92 -7.23
CA ARG A 44 -14.32 19.22 -7.77
C ARG A 44 -14.34 19.26 -9.30
N GLY A 45 -13.54 18.44 -9.96
CA GLY A 45 -13.49 18.37 -11.41
C GLY A 45 -14.88 18.02 -11.93
N ASP A 46 -15.49 18.94 -12.66
CA ASP A 46 -16.74 18.67 -13.37
C ASP A 46 -16.58 17.35 -14.14
N SER A 47 -17.64 16.55 -14.13
CA SER A 47 -17.83 15.22 -14.71
C SER A 47 -17.37 15.04 -16.17
N ASP A 48 -16.83 16.08 -16.81
CA ASP A 48 -16.30 16.13 -18.18
C ASP A 48 -15.00 15.31 -18.35
N THR A 49 -14.36 14.85 -17.26
CA THR A 49 -13.29 13.82 -17.35
C THR A 49 -13.82 12.38 -17.48
N GLY A 50 -15.09 12.20 -17.86
CA GLY A 50 -15.60 10.94 -18.40
C GLY A 50 -15.86 9.81 -17.41
N GLY A 51 -15.96 10.06 -16.10
CA GLY A 51 -16.32 9.02 -15.12
C GLY A 51 -15.30 7.86 -14.95
N GLU A 52 -14.24 7.83 -15.75
CA GLU A 52 -13.14 6.85 -15.71
C GLU A 52 -12.35 6.87 -14.42
N SER A 53 -12.30 8.07 -13.82
CA SER A 53 -11.33 8.39 -12.80
C SER A 53 -11.63 7.62 -11.50
N THR A 54 -12.89 7.39 -11.15
CA THR A 54 -13.31 6.90 -9.81
C THR A 54 -12.75 5.52 -9.46
N VAL A 55 -12.58 4.62 -10.44
CA VAL A 55 -12.04 3.26 -10.23
C VAL A 55 -10.54 3.29 -9.86
N LEU A 56 -9.82 4.35 -10.24
CA LEU A 56 -8.37 4.50 -10.03
C LEU A 56 -8.00 5.56 -8.97
N TYR A 57 -8.96 6.12 -8.25
CA TYR A 57 -8.73 7.19 -7.26
C TYR A 57 -7.67 6.87 -6.21
N MET A 58 -7.55 5.59 -5.84
CA MET A 58 -6.66 5.17 -4.76
C MET A 58 -5.19 5.05 -5.17
N ILE A 59 -4.85 5.24 -6.46
CA ILE A 59 -3.44 5.27 -6.93
C ILE A 59 -2.67 6.44 -6.30
N GLY A 60 -3.28 7.63 -6.27
CA GLY A 60 -2.66 8.84 -5.70
C GLY A 60 -2.27 8.65 -4.23
N PRO A 61 -3.20 8.27 -3.34
CA PRO A 61 -2.90 7.92 -1.95
C PRO A 61 -1.82 6.83 -1.82
N ALA A 62 -1.86 5.78 -2.64
CA ALA A 62 -0.86 4.71 -2.61
C ALA A 62 0.55 5.23 -2.90
N ALA A 63 0.69 6.00 -3.99
CA ALA A 63 1.96 6.56 -4.42
C ALA A 63 2.48 7.59 -3.40
N MET A 64 1.64 8.53 -2.98
CA MET A 64 2.06 9.61 -2.10
C MET A 64 2.29 9.12 -0.67
N LEU A 65 1.28 8.51 -0.03
CA LEU A 65 1.38 8.07 1.37
C LEU A 65 2.25 6.82 1.51
N GLY A 66 2.19 5.88 0.55
CA GLY A 66 3.02 4.68 0.57
C GLY A 66 4.49 4.97 0.32
N LEU A 67 4.85 5.56 -0.83
CA LEU A 67 6.25 5.75 -1.21
C LEU A 67 6.95 6.81 -0.37
N LEU A 68 6.32 7.95 -0.09
CA LEU A 68 6.91 8.96 0.80
C LEU A 68 6.83 8.53 2.26
N GLY A 69 5.84 7.69 2.62
CA GLY A 69 5.76 7.05 3.91
C GLY A 69 6.89 6.07 4.18
N LEU A 70 7.36 5.35 3.15
CA LEU A 70 8.58 4.52 3.20
C LEU A 70 9.79 5.37 3.60
N VAL A 71 10.02 6.48 2.88
CA VAL A 71 11.16 7.37 3.15
C VAL A 71 11.06 8.02 4.53
N THR A 72 9.85 8.41 4.93
CA THR A 72 9.56 8.99 6.25
C THR A 72 9.87 7.98 7.37
N MET A 73 9.33 6.77 7.28
CA MET A 73 9.54 5.74 8.30
C MET A 73 11.00 5.28 8.37
N PHE A 74 11.66 5.15 7.21
CA PHE A 74 13.10 4.85 7.16
C PHE A 74 13.92 5.91 7.91
N SER A 75 13.59 7.19 7.71
CA SER A 75 14.29 8.32 8.35
C SER A 75 14.03 8.38 9.86
N LEU A 76 12.79 8.15 10.29
CA LEU A 76 12.41 8.09 11.71
C LEU A 76 13.11 6.95 12.43
N THR A 77 13.13 5.76 11.83
CA THR A 77 13.80 4.59 12.39
C THR A 77 15.29 4.88 12.61
N ARG A 78 15.98 5.41 11.59
CA ARG A 78 17.40 5.78 11.72
C ARG A 78 17.67 6.86 12.75
N ARG A 79 16.77 7.84 12.88
CA ARG A 79 16.89 8.89 13.89
C ARG A 79 16.74 8.30 15.30
N SER A 80 15.78 7.40 15.48
CA SER A 80 15.55 6.70 16.74
C SER A 80 16.76 5.86 17.15
N ASP A 81 17.39 5.16 16.20
CA ASP A 81 18.60 4.37 16.47
C ASP A 81 19.81 5.22 16.82
N ARG A 82 20.08 6.30 16.08
CA ARG A 82 21.17 7.23 16.42
C ARG A 82 20.99 7.90 17.77
N ALA A 83 19.74 8.21 18.14
CA ALA A 83 19.44 8.78 19.46
C ALA A 83 19.73 7.77 20.58
N ALA A 84 19.40 6.49 20.38
CA ALA A 84 19.72 5.44 21.33
C ALA A 84 21.24 5.17 21.43
N GLU A 85 21.95 5.17 20.30
CA GLU A 85 23.41 5.04 20.27
C GLU A 85 24.10 6.20 21.01
N ALA A 86 23.67 7.43 20.76
CA ALA A 86 24.24 8.63 21.40
C ALA A 86 23.98 8.69 22.92
N ALA A 87 22.90 8.05 23.41
CA ALA A 87 22.59 7.99 24.83
C ALA A 87 23.51 7.02 25.61
N GLY A 88 24.27 6.14 24.94
CA GLY A 88 25.28 5.24 25.53
C GLY A 88 24.72 4.09 26.38
N ALA A 89 23.56 4.26 27.01
CA ALA A 89 22.79 3.21 27.69
C ALA A 89 21.40 3.11 27.06
N VAL A 90 21.13 1.99 26.39
CA VAL A 90 19.84 1.74 25.75
C VAL A 90 18.82 1.40 26.83
N ALA A 91 18.12 2.40 27.36
CA ALA A 91 17.07 2.20 28.35
C ALA A 91 15.87 1.40 27.81
N VAL A 92 15.77 1.20 26.49
CA VAL A 92 14.63 0.52 25.84
C VAL A 92 15.10 -0.42 24.72
N PRO A 93 14.75 -1.72 24.77
CA PRO A 93 15.10 -2.70 23.75
C PRO A 93 14.70 -2.29 22.32
N GLU A 94 15.50 -2.70 21.34
CA GLU A 94 15.27 -2.38 19.92
C GLU A 94 13.90 -2.85 19.43
N ARG A 95 13.45 -4.02 19.87
CA ARG A 95 12.13 -4.57 19.55
C ARG A 95 11.00 -3.65 20.01
N VAL A 96 11.09 -3.06 21.21
CA VAL A 96 10.07 -2.15 21.72
C VAL A 96 10.03 -0.88 20.88
N ARG A 97 11.19 -0.33 20.50
CA ARG A 97 11.30 0.82 19.59
C ARG A 97 10.75 0.50 18.20
N THR A 98 11.03 -0.68 17.67
CA THR A 98 10.51 -1.16 16.38
C THR A 98 9.00 -1.29 16.38
N LEU A 99 8.42 -1.88 17.44
CA LEU A 99 6.96 -1.98 17.58
C LEU A 99 6.31 -0.60 17.76
N ALA A 100 6.93 0.32 18.51
CA ALA A 100 6.46 1.69 18.63
C ALA A 100 6.44 2.43 17.28
N LEU A 101 7.49 2.26 16.46
CA LEU A 101 7.54 2.79 15.09
C LEU A 101 6.49 2.13 14.19
N ALA A 102 6.26 0.83 14.30
CA ALA A 102 5.19 0.14 13.57
C ALA A 102 3.80 0.70 13.95
N CYS A 103 3.57 1.06 15.21
CA CYS A 103 2.33 1.73 15.63
C CYS A 103 2.15 3.12 14.98
N ALA A 104 3.24 3.81 14.61
CA ALA A 104 3.15 5.11 13.94
C ALA A 104 2.50 5.03 12.55
N VAL A 105 2.39 3.83 11.96
CA VAL A 105 1.67 3.58 10.70
C VAL A 105 0.15 3.85 10.82
N VAL A 106 -0.39 3.95 12.04
CA VAL A 106 -1.77 4.43 12.25
C VAL A 106 -2.01 5.80 11.60
N VAL A 107 -0.97 6.63 11.47
CA VAL A 107 -1.05 7.96 10.87
C VAL A 107 -1.37 7.90 9.37
N PRO A 108 -0.52 7.30 8.51
CA PRO A 108 -0.84 7.15 7.09
C PRO A 108 -2.07 6.26 6.86
N LEU A 109 -2.32 5.25 7.71
CA LEU A 109 -3.55 4.45 7.66
C LEU A 109 -4.81 5.33 7.81
N SER A 110 -4.84 6.21 8.81
CA SER A 110 -5.99 7.09 9.06
C SER A 110 -6.24 8.02 7.87
N PHE A 111 -5.18 8.61 7.31
CA PHE A 111 -5.30 9.45 6.11
C PHE A 111 -5.79 8.67 4.90
N ALA A 112 -5.27 7.45 4.68
CA ALA A 112 -5.69 6.62 3.57
C ALA A 112 -7.15 6.14 3.72
N LEU A 113 -7.61 5.87 4.94
CA LEU A 113 -9.02 5.54 5.21
C LEU A 113 -9.95 6.72 4.93
N VAL A 114 -9.55 7.95 5.25
CA VAL A 114 -10.31 9.15 4.87
C VAL A 114 -10.39 9.27 3.35
N CYS A 115 -9.27 9.09 2.64
CA CYS A 115 -9.26 9.12 1.18
C CYS A 115 -10.13 8.02 0.56
N PHE A 116 -10.09 6.81 1.14
CA PHE A 116 -10.92 5.69 0.72
C PHE A 116 -12.40 5.96 0.95
N ALA A 117 -12.77 6.52 2.11
CA ALA A 117 -14.15 6.93 2.38
C ALA A 117 -14.63 7.99 1.38
N THR A 118 -13.79 8.98 1.05
CA THR A 118 -14.10 9.96 -0.01
C THR A 118 -14.27 9.28 -1.36
N ALA A 119 -13.41 8.33 -1.73
CA ALA A 119 -13.53 7.58 -2.98
C ALA A 119 -14.81 6.74 -3.04
N LEU A 120 -15.25 6.14 -1.92
CA LEU A 120 -16.53 5.43 -1.85
C LEU A 120 -17.71 6.38 -2.02
N ILE A 121 -17.70 7.53 -1.34
CA ILE A 121 -18.75 8.53 -1.49
C ILE A 121 -18.84 8.96 -2.95
N GLU A 122 -17.70 9.30 -3.56
CA GLU A 122 -17.66 9.72 -4.96
C GLU A 122 -18.17 8.64 -5.91
N TYR A 123 -17.75 7.38 -5.71
CA TYR A 123 -18.18 6.26 -6.53
C TYR A 123 -19.71 6.08 -6.53
N TYR A 124 -20.39 6.41 -5.42
CA TYR A 124 -21.85 6.28 -5.34
C TYR A 124 -22.61 7.58 -5.69
N THR A 125 -22.00 8.75 -5.56
CA THR A 125 -22.60 10.03 -5.98
C THR A 125 -22.44 10.28 -7.48
N HIS A 126 -21.31 9.85 -8.03
CA HIS A 126 -20.93 9.96 -9.42
C HIS A 126 -20.44 8.59 -9.91
N PRO A 127 -21.39 7.67 -10.24
CA PRO A 127 -21.04 6.33 -10.65
C PRO A 127 -20.09 6.34 -11.86
N PRO A 128 -19.18 5.35 -11.93
CA PRO A 128 -18.27 5.24 -13.07
C PRO A 128 -19.06 5.14 -14.37
N ALA A 129 -18.50 5.65 -15.47
CA ALA A 129 -19.12 5.54 -16.76
C ALA A 129 -19.28 4.07 -17.18
N ASP A 130 -20.31 3.76 -17.97
CA ASP A 130 -20.68 2.38 -18.35
C ASP A 130 -19.54 1.59 -19.02
N TYR A 131 -18.58 2.27 -19.65
CA TYR A 131 -17.41 1.66 -20.28
C TYR A 131 -16.25 1.35 -19.32
N THR A 132 -16.31 1.80 -18.05
CA THR A 132 -15.19 1.73 -17.09
C THR A 132 -15.17 0.42 -16.31
N VAL A 133 -16.33 -0.07 -15.86
CA VAL A 133 -16.45 -1.32 -15.09
C VAL A 133 -16.98 -2.42 -16.01
N PRO A 134 -16.19 -3.46 -16.32
CA PRO A 134 -16.65 -4.53 -17.21
C PRO A 134 -17.89 -5.27 -16.67
N PRO A 135 -18.77 -5.77 -17.55
CA PRO A 135 -19.99 -6.46 -17.13
C PRO A 135 -19.67 -7.71 -16.31
N GLY A 136 -20.46 -7.95 -15.25
CA GLY A 136 -20.26 -9.07 -14.32
C GLY A 136 -19.27 -8.81 -13.19
N VAL A 137 -18.58 -7.66 -13.20
CA VAL A 137 -17.74 -7.21 -12.09
C VAL A 137 -18.61 -6.47 -11.07
N SER A 138 -18.60 -6.93 -9.82
CA SER A 138 -19.34 -6.28 -8.74
C SER A 138 -18.62 -5.04 -8.21
N ASP A 139 -19.35 -4.04 -7.71
CA ASP A 139 -18.77 -2.87 -7.02
C ASP A 139 -17.81 -3.26 -5.88
N LEU A 140 -18.15 -4.32 -5.14
CA LEU A 140 -17.31 -4.83 -4.05
C LEU A 140 -15.92 -5.28 -4.53
N PHE A 141 -15.82 -5.77 -5.77
CA PHE A 141 -14.55 -6.13 -6.41
C PHE A 141 -13.70 -4.88 -6.64
N VAL A 142 -14.32 -3.81 -7.16
CA VAL A 142 -13.68 -2.50 -7.36
C VAL A 142 -13.21 -1.91 -6.03
N HIS A 143 -14.05 -1.96 -5.00
CA HIS A 143 -13.70 -1.46 -3.67
C HIS A 143 -12.59 -2.27 -3.00
N ALA A 144 -12.55 -3.60 -3.20
CA ALA A 144 -11.45 -4.41 -2.72
C ALA A 144 -10.12 -4.02 -3.39
N GLN A 145 -10.13 -3.77 -4.70
CA GLN A 145 -8.95 -3.24 -5.41
C GLN A 145 -8.56 -1.86 -4.88
N GLN A 146 -9.50 -0.92 -4.75
CA GLN A 146 -9.25 0.42 -4.22
C GLN A 146 -8.66 0.36 -2.79
N PHE A 147 -9.19 -0.53 -1.95
CA PHE A 147 -8.73 -0.71 -0.58
C PHE A 147 -7.31 -1.29 -0.53
N GLY A 148 -7.03 -2.36 -1.27
CA GLY A 148 -5.71 -2.97 -1.32
C GLY A 148 -4.67 -2.04 -1.95
N GLY A 149 -5.01 -1.47 -3.11
CA GLY A 149 -4.17 -0.56 -3.86
C GLY A 149 -3.85 0.72 -3.10
N GLY A 150 -4.83 1.28 -2.38
CA GLY A 150 -4.67 2.53 -1.63
C GLY A 150 -4.31 2.35 -0.16
N VAL A 151 -5.26 1.83 0.62
CA VAL A 151 -5.16 1.78 2.10
C VAL A 151 -4.04 0.86 2.53
N VAL A 152 -3.99 -0.37 1.98
CA VAL A 152 -2.97 -1.33 2.38
C VAL A 152 -1.58 -0.92 1.88
N SER A 153 -1.46 -0.36 0.68
CA SER A 153 -0.18 0.20 0.18
C SER A 153 0.32 1.39 1.00
N ALA A 154 -0.57 2.28 1.46
CA ALA A 154 -0.22 3.40 2.34
C ALA A 154 0.33 2.93 3.71
N VAL A 155 -0.02 1.73 4.15
CA VAL A 155 0.54 1.04 5.32
C VAL A 155 1.83 0.31 4.98
N GLY A 156 1.83 -0.42 3.86
CA GLY A 156 2.94 -1.26 3.42
C GLY A 156 4.23 -0.49 3.14
N GLY A 157 4.13 0.69 2.53
CA GLY A 157 5.28 1.56 2.26
C GLY A 157 6.08 1.94 3.52
N PRO A 158 5.46 2.59 4.53
CA PRO A 158 6.09 2.84 5.83
C PRO A 158 6.69 1.58 6.48
N LEU A 159 5.98 0.45 6.48
CA LEU A 159 6.47 -0.79 7.07
C LEU A 159 7.69 -1.36 6.33
N LEU A 160 7.72 -1.25 5.01
CA LEU A 160 8.90 -1.57 4.20
C LEU A 160 10.06 -0.63 4.54
N GLY A 161 9.78 0.66 4.75
CA GLY A 161 10.78 1.64 5.19
C GLY A 161 11.39 1.30 6.55
N LEU A 162 10.56 0.85 7.50
CA LEU A 162 10.99 0.34 8.80
C LEU A 162 11.90 -0.88 8.64
N LEU A 163 11.48 -1.87 7.84
CA LEU A 163 12.26 -3.08 7.59
C LEU A 163 13.62 -2.77 6.95
N LEU A 164 13.63 -1.93 5.92
CA LEU A 164 14.85 -1.51 5.23
C LEU A 164 15.81 -0.75 6.15
N ALA A 165 15.29 0.10 7.04
CA ALA A 165 16.13 0.83 7.99
C ALA A 165 16.85 -0.10 8.96
N ARG A 166 16.20 -1.21 9.36
CA ARG A 166 16.79 -2.24 10.23
C ARG A 166 17.90 -3.01 9.52
N TYR A 167 17.63 -3.53 8.32
CA TYR A 167 18.57 -4.44 7.63
C TYR A 167 19.58 -3.75 6.72
N LEU A 168 19.29 -2.55 6.21
CA LEU A 168 20.09 -1.85 5.21
C LEU A 168 20.27 -0.36 5.59
N PRO A 169 21.02 -0.04 6.67
CA PRO A 169 21.11 1.31 7.23
C PRO A 169 21.96 2.29 6.41
N ARG A 170 22.21 2.03 5.12
CA ARG A 170 23.03 2.88 4.25
C ARG A 170 22.26 4.11 3.77
N ARG A 171 22.98 5.19 3.45
CA ARG A 171 22.39 6.38 2.82
C ARG A 171 21.91 6.00 1.41
N GLY A 172 20.79 6.55 0.96
CA GLY A 172 20.24 6.30 -0.38
C GLY A 172 19.38 5.03 -0.54
N VAL A 173 19.40 4.10 0.42
CA VAL A 173 18.60 2.84 0.35
C VAL A 173 17.12 3.13 0.19
N ALA A 174 16.57 4.08 0.95
CA ALA A 174 15.16 4.45 0.83
C ALA A 174 14.81 4.95 -0.58
N ALA A 175 15.66 5.77 -1.20
CA ALA A 175 15.43 6.28 -2.55
C ALA A 175 15.50 5.17 -3.60
N ILE A 176 16.52 4.31 -3.52
CA ILE A 176 16.66 3.15 -4.42
C ILE A 176 15.46 2.21 -4.26
N ALA A 177 15.06 1.91 -3.03
CA ALA A 177 13.91 1.07 -2.76
C ALA A 177 12.61 1.67 -3.31
N THR A 178 12.39 2.98 -3.14
CA THR A 178 11.25 3.67 -3.74
C THR A 178 11.24 3.52 -5.27
N VAL A 179 12.37 3.76 -5.94
CA VAL A 179 12.48 3.60 -7.40
C VAL A 179 12.22 2.15 -7.82
N LEU A 180 12.80 1.17 -7.12
CA LEU A 180 12.58 -0.23 -7.40
C LEU A 180 11.12 -0.64 -7.19
N VAL A 181 10.46 -0.16 -6.12
CA VAL A 181 9.04 -0.42 -5.88
C VAL A 181 8.19 0.17 -7.00
N VAL A 182 8.47 1.40 -7.44
CA VAL A 182 7.76 2.03 -8.57
C VAL A 182 7.98 1.23 -9.85
N LEU A 183 9.22 0.90 -10.18
CA LEU A 183 9.57 0.15 -11.38
C LEU A 183 8.88 -1.22 -11.38
N VAL A 184 8.98 -1.97 -10.28
CA VAL A 184 8.32 -3.27 -10.12
C VAL A 184 6.81 -3.12 -10.20
N THR A 185 6.21 -2.08 -9.62
CA THR A 185 4.76 -1.87 -9.70
C THR A 185 4.33 -1.58 -11.14
N ILE A 186 5.05 -0.71 -11.86
CA ILE A 186 4.75 -0.36 -13.26
C ILE A 186 4.91 -1.57 -14.19
N LEU A 187 5.97 -2.37 -14.00
CA LEU A 187 6.21 -3.55 -14.80
C LEU A 187 5.25 -4.69 -14.45
N LEU A 188 4.82 -4.79 -13.19
CA LEU A 188 4.01 -5.91 -12.70
C LEU A 188 2.51 -5.63 -12.55
N GLN A 189 2.03 -4.43 -12.89
CA GLN A 189 0.61 -4.06 -12.76
C GLN A 189 -0.34 -4.82 -13.70
N GLY A 190 0.18 -5.54 -14.69
CA GLY A 190 -0.59 -6.33 -15.67
C GLY A 190 -1.24 -5.51 -16.79
N VAL A 191 -1.54 -4.23 -16.53
CA VAL A 191 -2.22 -3.32 -17.48
C VAL A 191 -1.39 -3.00 -18.73
N ALA A 192 -0.05 -2.96 -18.60
CA ALA A 192 0.84 -2.64 -19.72
C ALA A 192 1.07 -3.81 -20.69
N GLU A 193 0.73 -5.04 -20.29
CA GLU A 193 0.95 -6.25 -21.09
C GLU A 193 -0.40 -6.81 -21.55
N GLY A 194 -1.07 -6.05 -22.42
CA GLY A 194 -2.30 -6.47 -23.07
C GLY A 194 -2.12 -7.82 -23.77
N GLY A 195 -2.89 -8.82 -23.34
CA GLY A 195 -2.97 -10.11 -24.02
C GLY A 195 -2.14 -11.25 -23.46
N GLN A 196 -1.66 -11.17 -22.22
CA GLN A 196 -1.09 -12.35 -21.54
C GLN A 196 -2.20 -13.42 -21.36
N PRO A 197 -2.13 -14.58 -22.06
CA PRO A 197 -3.18 -15.59 -22.04
C PRO A 197 -3.17 -16.45 -20.77
N TYR A 198 -2.36 -16.10 -19.76
CA TYR A 198 -2.16 -16.91 -18.58
C TYR A 198 -2.07 -16.09 -17.29
N ARG A 199 -2.40 -16.76 -16.18
CA ARG A 199 -2.31 -16.31 -14.78
C ARG A 199 -0.87 -15.93 -14.41
N VAL A 200 -0.36 -14.82 -14.93
CA VAL A 200 0.99 -14.36 -14.63
C VAL A 200 1.04 -13.99 -13.15
N PHE A 201 2.11 -14.43 -12.48
CA PHE A 201 2.30 -14.18 -11.06
C PHE A 201 2.65 -12.72 -10.83
N TRP A 202 1.62 -11.91 -10.58
CA TRP A 202 1.78 -10.51 -10.26
C TRP A 202 1.66 -10.32 -8.75
N VAL A 203 2.78 -9.95 -8.12
CA VAL A 203 2.82 -9.57 -6.69
C VAL A 203 1.98 -8.30 -6.45
N TRP A 204 1.85 -7.45 -7.48
CA TRP A 204 1.23 -6.13 -7.44
C TRP A 204 0.29 -5.97 -8.63
N THR A 205 -0.96 -6.42 -8.53
CA THR A 205 -1.94 -6.38 -9.63
C THR A 205 -2.87 -5.18 -9.50
N TYR A 206 -3.08 -4.49 -10.62
CA TYR A 206 -4.30 -3.70 -10.81
C TYR A 206 -5.33 -4.58 -11.50
N PHE A 207 -6.41 -4.91 -10.80
CA PHE A 207 -7.41 -5.84 -11.33
C PHE A 207 -8.35 -5.21 -12.35
N VAL A 208 -8.49 -3.88 -12.37
CA VAL A 208 -9.32 -3.13 -13.31
C VAL A 208 -8.49 -1.97 -13.83
N GLY A 209 -8.40 -1.85 -15.15
CA GLY A 209 -7.62 -0.80 -15.81
C GLY A 209 -7.90 -0.71 -17.32
N GLN A 210 -7.35 0.32 -17.94
CA GLN A 210 -7.44 0.56 -19.38
C GLN A 210 -6.49 -0.38 -20.14
N VAL A 211 -7.00 -1.04 -21.16
CA VAL A 211 -6.20 -1.80 -22.12
C VAL A 211 -6.26 -1.03 -23.44
N SER A 212 -5.12 -0.49 -23.87
CA SER A 212 -4.99 0.10 -25.19
C SER A 212 -4.67 -1.01 -26.19
N THR A 213 -5.43 -1.04 -27.28
CA THR A 213 -5.44 -2.08 -28.33
C THR A 213 -4.24 -1.99 -29.28
N GLY A 214 -3.26 -1.13 -29.01
CA GLY A 214 -2.20 -0.72 -29.93
C GLY A 214 -1.15 -1.76 -30.31
N TRP A 215 -1.34 -3.06 -30.01
CA TRP A 215 -0.37 -4.09 -30.40
C TRP A 215 -0.92 -5.41 -30.98
N ASP A 216 -2.18 -5.85 -30.77
CA ASP A 216 -2.70 -7.06 -31.46
C ASP A 216 -4.19 -7.45 -31.21
N PHE A 217 -5.07 -6.50 -30.88
CA PHE A 217 -6.50 -6.81 -30.72
C PHE A 217 -7.31 -6.21 -31.86
N ASP A 218 -8.16 -7.02 -32.51
CA ASP A 218 -9.07 -6.73 -33.64
C ASP A 218 -10.11 -5.61 -33.39
N TYR A 219 -9.86 -4.72 -32.42
CA TYR A 219 -10.71 -3.58 -32.08
C TYR A 219 -10.04 -2.30 -32.58
N GLU A 220 -10.69 -1.63 -33.54
CA GLU A 220 -10.26 -0.46 -34.30
C GLU A 220 -9.71 0.71 -33.46
N GLY A 221 -8.49 0.61 -32.92
CA GLY A 221 -7.77 1.70 -32.25
C GLY A 221 -8.46 2.30 -31.02
N ALA A 222 -9.51 1.66 -30.50
CA ALA A 222 -10.28 2.13 -29.35
C ALA A 222 -9.71 1.59 -28.03
N THR A 223 -9.74 2.43 -26.98
CA THR A 223 -9.35 2.04 -25.61
C THR A 223 -10.53 1.36 -24.92
N HIS A 224 -10.30 0.17 -24.36
CA HIS A 224 -11.31 -0.55 -23.57
C HIS A 224 -10.85 -0.67 -22.13
N TRP A 225 -11.79 -0.79 -21.20
CA TRP A 225 -11.46 -1.23 -19.85
C TRP A 225 -11.57 -2.74 -19.74
N ALA A 226 -10.66 -3.35 -18.99
CA ALA A 226 -10.67 -4.77 -18.76
C ALA A 226 -10.36 -5.11 -17.30
N THR A 227 -10.73 -6.33 -16.91
CA THR A 227 -10.30 -6.89 -15.64
C THR A 227 -9.21 -7.94 -15.81
N ALA A 228 -8.17 -7.86 -14.98
CA ALA A 228 -7.19 -8.93 -14.87
C ALA A 228 -7.82 -10.15 -14.15
N PRO A 229 -7.45 -11.39 -14.53
CA PRO A 229 -7.86 -12.59 -13.82
C PRO A 229 -7.43 -12.57 -12.34
N GLY A 230 -8.25 -13.19 -11.49
CA GLY A 230 -7.94 -13.43 -10.08
C GLY A 230 -9.01 -12.93 -9.11
N ASN A 231 -8.61 -12.79 -7.85
CA ASN A 231 -9.49 -12.47 -6.72
C ASN A 231 -8.90 -11.36 -5.83
N PRO A 232 -9.44 -10.12 -5.89
CA PRO A 232 -8.92 -8.98 -5.14
C PRO A 232 -9.12 -9.12 -3.63
N TYR A 233 -10.07 -9.92 -3.15
CA TYR A 233 -10.28 -10.13 -1.72
C TYR A 233 -9.11 -10.91 -1.10
N LEU A 234 -8.70 -11.99 -1.78
CA LEU A 234 -7.54 -12.78 -1.36
C LEU A 234 -6.24 -11.98 -1.53
N TRP A 235 -6.17 -11.12 -2.54
CA TRP A 235 -5.06 -10.21 -2.74
C TRP A 235 -4.91 -9.20 -1.60
N VAL A 236 -6.01 -8.59 -1.14
CA VAL A 236 -6.00 -7.69 0.02
C VAL A 236 -5.48 -8.41 1.26
N LEU A 237 -5.96 -9.64 1.52
CA LEU A 237 -5.46 -10.46 2.63
C LEU A 237 -3.98 -10.77 2.49
N TYR A 238 -3.53 -11.12 1.28
CA TYR A 238 -2.12 -11.33 0.97
C TYR A 238 -1.27 -10.10 1.33
N LEU A 239 -1.69 -8.91 0.91
CA LEU A 239 -0.99 -7.66 1.22
C LEU A 239 -0.93 -7.37 2.73
N VAL A 240 -2.03 -7.61 3.44
CA VAL A 240 -2.07 -7.47 4.91
C VAL A 240 -1.09 -8.44 5.57
N VAL A 241 -1.04 -9.69 5.13
CA VAL A 241 -0.08 -10.69 5.63
C VAL A 241 1.36 -10.25 5.36
N LEU A 242 1.65 -9.69 4.19
CA LEU A 242 2.98 -9.12 3.89
C LEU A 242 3.35 -7.94 4.81
N CYS A 243 2.38 -7.06 5.12
CA CYS A 243 2.59 -5.96 6.06
C CYS A 243 2.96 -6.50 7.46
N VAL A 244 2.23 -7.50 7.95
CA VAL A 244 2.50 -8.14 9.24
C VAL A 244 3.86 -8.86 9.23
N LEU A 245 4.18 -9.56 8.13
CA LEU A 245 5.48 -10.21 7.94
C LEU A 245 6.62 -9.18 8.00
N GLY A 246 6.46 -8.01 7.37
CA GLY A 246 7.43 -6.92 7.46
C GLY A 246 7.71 -6.46 8.88
N VAL A 247 6.67 -6.31 9.72
CA VAL A 247 6.81 -5.98 11.15
C VAL A 247 7.55 -7.08 11.90
N VAL A 248 7.18 -8.35 11.68
CA VAL A 248 7.81 -9.51 12.35
C VAL A 248 9.29 -9.61 11.97
N LEU A 249 9.63 -9.43 10.69
CA LEU A 249 11.01 -9.43 10.22
C LEU A 249 11.80 -8.25 10.79
N ALA A 250 11.22 -7.05 10.82
CA ALA A 250 11.85 -5.89 11.45
C ALA A 250 12.11 -6.13 12.95
N ALA A 251 11.15 -6.71 13.67
CA ALA A 251 11.28 -7.04 15.09
C ALA A 251 12.30 -8.17 15.36
N ARG A 252 12.51 -9.07 14.39
CA ARG A 252 13.51 -10.15 14.46
C ARG A 252 14.95 -9.65 14.35
N HIS A 253 15.16 -8.42 13.84
CA HIS A 253 16.49 -7.82 13.76
C HIS A 253 17.15 -7.70 15.15
N ASP A 254 16.36 -7.43 16.18
CA ASP A 254 16.82 -7.28 17.56
C ASP A 254 17.60 -8.54 18.04
N PRO A 255 18.87 -8.39 18.47
CA PRO A 255 19.67 -9.50 19.00
C PRO A 255 19.12 -10.09 20.30
N GLU A 256 18.36 -9.32 21.09
CA GLU A 256 17.81 -9.75 22.37
C GLU A 256 16.44 -10.43 22.22
N ALA A 257 15.86 -10.45 21.02
CA ALA A 257 14.57 -11.07 20.78
C ALA A 257 14.64 -12.61 20.77
N ASP A 258 13.51 -13.26 21.08
CA ASP A 258 13.32 -14.69 20.88
C ASP A 258 13.25 -15.01 19.37
N ARG A 259 14.45 -15.12 18.77
CA ARG A 259 14.66 -15.34 17.34
C ARG A 259 14.08 -16.66 16.86
N PHE A 260 13.97 -17.67 17.74
CA PHE A 260 13.40 -18.96 17.37
C PHE A 260 11.90 -18.84 17.15
N LYS A 261 11.17 -18.26 18.12
CA LYS A 261 9.73 -18.05 17.97
C LYS A 261 9.40 -17.12 16.80
N LEU A 262 10.13 -16.00 16.65
CA LEU A 262 9.94 -15.07 15.53
C LEU A 262 10.27 -15.68 14.17
N LYS A 263 11.25 -16.60 14.09
CA LYS A 263 11.55 -17.35 12.86
C LYS A 263 10.36 -18.20 12.42
N TRP A 264 9.74 -18.94 13.34
CA TRP A 264 8.58 -19.77 13.00
C TRP A 264 7.35 -18.95 12.62
N ILE A 265 7.11 -17.84 13.31
CA ILE A 265 6.04 -16.91 12.94
C ILE A 265 6.31 -16.35 11.53
N ALA A 266 7.53 -15.91 11.24
CA ALA A 266 7.89 -15.41 9.91
C ALA A 266 7.74 -16.48 8.82
N LEU A 267 8.14 -17.73 9.09
CA LEU A 267 7.95 -18.85 8.16
C LEU A 267 6.46 -19.15 7.93
N GLY A 268 5.65 -19.18 8.99
CA GLY A 268 4.20 -19.38 8.88
C GLY A 268 3.52 -18.27 8.08
N LEU A 269 3.86 -17.01 8.37
CA LEU A 269 3.36 -15.85 7.60
C LEU A 269 3.85 -15.88 6.15
N GLY A 270 5.10 -16.28 5.90
CA GLY A 270 5.64 -16.45 4.55
C GLY A 270 4.91 -17.54 3.76
N GLY A 271 4.65 -18.69 4.39
CA GLY A 271 3.84 -19.76 3.79
C GLY A 271 2.39 -19.34 3.53
N LEU A 272 1.78 -18.60 4.46
CA LEU A 272 0.44 -18.05 4.28
C LEU A 272 0.39 -17.00 3.16
N ALA A 273 1.38 -16.12 3.06
CA ALA A 273 1.47 -15.15 1.96
C ALA A 273 1.62 -15.86 0.61
N LEU A 274 2.47 -16.88 0.52
CA LEU A 274 2.60 -17.71 -0.68
C LEU A 274 1.26 -18.35 -1.06
N LEU A 275 0.58 -18.98 -0.09
CA LEU A 275 -0.72 -19.61 -0.31
C LEU A 275 -1.76 -18.60 -0.81
N LEU A 276 -1.90 -17.45 -0.13
CA LEU A 276 -2.85 -16.41 -0.52
C LEU A 276 -2.51 -15.80 -1.88
N GLY A 277 -1.23 -15.62 -2.20
CA GLY A 277 -0.77 -15.17 -3.52
C GLY A 277 -1.17 -16.16 -4.62
N VAL A 278 -0.96 -17.46 -4.41
CA VAL A 278 -1.38 -18.50 -5.36
C VAL A 278 -2.91 -18.56 -5.48
N LEU A 279 -3.64 -18.48 -4.37
CA LEU A 279 -5.11 -18.49 -4.39
C LEU A 279 -5.70 -17.25 -5.06
N THR A 280 -5.08 -16.09 -4.87
CA THR A 280 -5.43 -14.84 -5.56
C THR A 280 -5.47 -15.01 -7.08
N MET A 281 -4.56 -15.84 -7.62
CA MET A 281 -4.43 -16.05 -9.06
C MET A 281 -5.26 -17.21 -9.59
N THR A 282 -5.57 -18.16 -8.72
CA THR A 282 -6.21 -19.41 -9.12
C THR A 282 -7.71 -19.46 -8.85
N VAL A 283 -8.18 -18.60 -7.94
CA VAL A 283 -9.59 -18.43 -7.56
C VAL A 283 -10.07 -17.07 -8.07
N GLY A 284 -11.35 -16.95 -8.41
CA GLY A 284 -11.96 -15.72 -8.91
C GLY A 284 -12.17 -15.76 -10.42
N PHE A 285 -12.05 -14.61 -11.08
CA PHE A 285 -12.19 -14.55 -12.54
C PHE A 285 -11.03 -15.28 -13.20
N THR A 286 -11.35 -16.22 -14.10
CA THR A 286 -10.35 -17.06 -14.78
C THR A 286 -9.85 -16.45 -16.08
N GLU A 287 -10.62 -15.54 -16.66
CA GLU A 287 -10.38 -14.92 -17.95
C GLU A 287 -10.41 -13.40 -17.81
N VAL A 288 -9.77 -12.72 -18.75
CA VAL A 288 -9.85 -11.26 -18.87
C VAL A 288 -11.26 -10.91 -19.34
N ILE A 289 -11.97 -10.09 -18.57
CA ILE A 289 -13.28 -9.57 -18.98
C ILE A 289 -13.07 -8.18 -19.55
N ILE A 290 -13.36 -8.01 -20.83
CA ILE A 290 -13.25 -6.73 -21.53
C ILE A 290 -14.63 -6.08 -21.57
N ASN A 291 -14.69 -4.79 -21.27
CA ASN A 291 -15.92 -4.01 -21.46
C ASN A 291 -16.16 -3.82 -22.97
N PRO A 292 -17.31 -4.27 -23.53
CA PRO A 292 -17.57 -4.15 -24.95
C PRO A 292 -17.77 -2.69 -25.39
N ILE A 293 -18.06 -1.78 -24.46
CA ILE A 293 -18.24 -0.36 -24.76
C ILE A 293 -16.84 0.29 -24.81
N PRO A 294 -16.43 0.86 -25.96
CA PRO A 294 -15.16 1.56 -26.06
C PRO A 294 -15.23 2.90 -25.32
N CYS A 295 -14.10 3.32 -24.81
CA CYS A 295 -13.92 4.67 -24.32
C CYS A 295 -13.53 5.60 -25.47
N ALA A 296 -14.38 6.59 -25.77
CA ALA A 296 -14.19 7.51 -26.89
C ALA A 296 -13.22 8.67 -26.60
N SER A 297 -12.92 8.94 -25.32
CA SER A 297 -12.14 10.09 -24.86
C SER A 297 -11.05 9.75 -23.83
N CYS A 298 -10.72 8.46 -23.70
CA CYS A 298 -9.49 7.96 -23.07
C CYS A 298 -8.33 8.10 -24.06
#